data_AF-A0A527G3H3-F1
#
_entry.id   AF-A0A527G3H3-F1
#
_cell.length_a   1.000
_cell.length_b   1.000
_cell.length_c   1.000
_cell.angle_alpha   90.00
_cell.angle_beta   90.00
_cell.angle_gamma   90.00
#
_symmetry.space_group_name_H-M   'P 1'
#
loop_
_entity.id
_entity.type
_entity.pdbx_description
1 polymer ?
#
loop_
_entity_poly.entity_id
_entity_poly.type
_entity_poly.pdbx_seq_one_letter_code
_entity_poly.pdbx_strand_id
1 'polypeptide(L)' 'SIHATIRDGRPNGMPSFGQKIPDDQIWELAAYVRALGGNAPSSAAPQRNDGMMVHPSENRLPDAATLGK' A
#
# COMPACT_ATOMS: atom_id res chain seq x y z
N SER A 1 -1.99 2.43 -13.28
CA SER A 1 -1.40 2.15 -11.96
C SER A 1 -1.64 3.34 -11.03
N ILE A 2 -1.49 3.18 -9.71
CA ILE A 2 -1.58 4.32 -8.75
C ILE A 2 -0.50 5.36 -9.09
N HIS A 3 0.74 4.92 -9.33
CA HIS A 3 1.87 5.75 -9.77
C HIS A 3 1.53 6.62 -10.98
N ALA A 4 1.08 6.02 -12.10
CA ALA A 4 0.73 6.79 -13.31
C ALA A 4 -0.39 7.81 -13.07
N THR A 5 -1.33 7.47 -12.18
CA THR A 5 -2.43 8.39 -11.86
C THR A 5 -1.91 9.60 -11.06
N ILE A 6 -0.94 9.43 -10.17
CA ILE A 6 -0.30 10.53 -9.43
C ILE A 6 0.63 11.33 -10.36
N ARG A 7 1.41 10.65 -11.21
CA ARG A 7 2.37 11.28 -12.13
C ARG A 7 1.67 12.11 -13.21
N ASP A 8 0.75 11.48 -13.94
CA ASP A 8 0.15 12.03 -15.16
C ASP A 8 -1.26 12.58 -14.94
N GLY A 9 -1.88 12.30 -13.79
CA GLY A 9 -3.26 12.68 -13.50
C GLY A 9 -4.28 11.81 -14.24
N ARG A 10 -5.56 12.20 -14.15
CA ARG A 10 -6.64 11.63 -14.95
C ARG A 10 -7.68 12.71 -15.26
N PRO A 11 -8.28 12.72 -16.47
CA PRO A 11 -9.43 13.56 -16.75
C PRO A 11 -10.56 13.34 -15.71
N ASN A 12 -11.28 14.41 -15.39
CA ASN A 12 -12.38 14.47 -14.40
C ASN A 12 -11.99 14.45 -12.91
N GLY A 13 -10.89 15.13 -12.54
CA GLY A 13 -10.70 15.57 -11.14
C GLY A 13 -9.45 15.07 -10.42
N MET A 14 -8.57 14.31 -11.07
CA MET A 14 -7.27 13.94 -10.49
C MET A 14 -6.14 14.72 -11.19
N PRO A 15 -5.56 15.76 -10.54
CA PRO A 15 -4.48 16.55 -11.12
C PRO A 15 -3.16 15.75 -11.21
N SER A 16 -2.27 16.18 -12.11
CA SER A 16 -0.94 15.60 -12.25
C SER A 16 0.06 16.22 -11.27
N PHE A 17 0.93 15.38 -10.70
CA PHE A 17 1.97 15.80 -9.76
C PHE A 17 3.39 15.58 -10.28
N GLY A 18 3.55 15.00 -11.48
CA GLY A 18 4.86 14.65 -12.05
C GLY A 18 5.82 15.82 -12.33
N GLN A 19 5.35 17.07 -12.31
CA GLN A 19 6.20 18.27 -12.42
C GLN A 19 6.53 18.90 -11.06
N LYS A 20 5.97 18.39 -9.97
CA LYS A 20 6.13 18.90 -8.60
C LYS A 20 6.89 17.94 -7.71
N ILE A 21 6.75 16.64 -7.96
CA ILE A 21 7.28 15.55 -7.12
C ILE A 21 8.22 14.69 -7.97
N PRO A 22 9.44 14.38 -7.50
CA PRO A 22 10.34 13.43 -8.15
C PRO A 22 9.71 12.04 -8.30
N ASP A 23 10.07 11.31 -9.36
CA ASP A 23 9.43 10.03 -9.69
C ASP A 23 9.58 8.96 -8.59
N ASP A 24 10.73 8.90 -7.92
CA ASP A 24 10.96 7.97 -6.80
C ASP A 24 9.98 8.21 -5.66
N GLN A 25 9.70 9.47 -5.33
CA GLN A 25 8.73 9.83 -4.29
C GLN A 25 7.29 9.52 -4.74
N ILE A 26 6.99 9.59 -6.04
CA ILE A 26 5.68 9.16 -6.57
C ILE A 26 5.51 7.64 -6.39
N TRP A 27 6.57 6.86 -6.52
CA TRP A 27 6.56 5.43 -6.21
C TRP A 27 6.30 5.15 -4.74
N GLU A 28 6.93 5.89 -3.83
CA GLU A 28 6.68 5.78 -2.39
C GLU A 28 5.23 6.12 -2.04
N LEU A 29 4.70 7.22 -2.57
CA LEU A 29 3.30 7.61 -2.39
C LEU A 29 2.34 6.55 -2.94
N ALA A 30 2.64 6.00 -4.12
CA ALA A 30 1.84 4.94 -4.71
C ALA A 30 1.84 3.67 -3.84
N ALA A 31 2.98 3.32 -3.24
CA ALA A 31 3.09 2.21 -2.31
C ALA A 31 2.29 2.46 -1.01
N TYR A 32 2.36 3.66 -0.46
CA TYR A 32 1.59 4.05 0.74
C TYR A 32 0.08 4.00 0.49
N VAL A 33 -0.41 4.60 -0.59
CA VAL A 33 -1.84 4.55 -0.95
C VAL A 33 -2.30 3.11 -1.17
N ARG A 34 -1.45 2.28 -1.79
CA ARG A 34 -1.73 0.85 -1.95
C ARG A 34 -1.82 0.12 -0.61
N ALA A 35 -1.01 0.51 0.39
CA ALA A 35 -1.06 -0.05 1.73
C ALA A 35 -2.33 0.33 2.49
N LEU A 36 -2.84 1.55 2.31
CA LEU A 36 -4.12 2.00 2.88
C LEU A 36 -5.31 1.18 2.35
N GLY A 37 -5.25 0.72 1.10
CA GLY A 37 -6.24 -0.19 0.52
C GLY A 37 -6.12 -1.65 0.98
N GLY A 38 -5.30 -1.94 1.99
CA GLY A 38 -5.04 -3.31 2.47
C GLY A 38 -4.21 -4.17 1.52
N ASN A 39 -3.69 -3.59 0.43
CA ASN A 39 -2.97 -4.29 -0.63
C ASN A 39 -1.44 -4.08 -0.53
N ALA A 40 -0.97 -3.80 0.68
CA ALA A 40 0.44 -3.80 1.03
C ALA A 40 0.98 -5.24 1.07
N PRO A 41 2.25 -5.48 0.71
CA PRO A 41 2.88 -6.75 1.02
C PRO A 41 2.79 -7.02 2.53
N SER A 42 2.76 -8.30 2.92
CA SER A 42 2.72 -8.71 4.34
C SER A 42 3.77 -7.96 5.20
N SER A 43 4.94 -7.69 4.62
CA SER A 43 6.04 -6.94 5.24
C SER A 43 5.76 -5.45 5.50
N ALA A 44 4.84 -4.84 4.75
CA ALA A 44 4.47 -3.43 4.87
C ALA A 44 3.01 -3.23 5.29
N ALA A 45 2.30 -4.31 5.66
CA ALA A 45 0.91 -4.27 6.06
C ALA A 45 0.77 -3.72 7.50
N PRO A 46 -0.11 -2.74 7.75
CA PRO A 46 -0.31 -2.16 9.07
C PRO A 46 -0.74 -3.21 10.11
N GLN A 47 -0.07 -3.23 11.27
CA GLN A 47 -0.39 -4.16 12.35
C GLN A 47 -1.70 -3.85 13.08
N ARG A 48 -2.28 -2.68 12.83
CA ARG A 48 -3.58 -2.31 13.37
C ARG A 48 -4.64 -2.86 12.44
N ASN A 49 -5.58 -3.59 13.03
CA ASN A 49 -6.84 -3.88 12.36
C ASN A 49 -7.80 -2.78 12.79
N ASP A 50 -8.39 -2.04 11.86
CA ASP A 50 -9.29 -0.92 12.18
C ASP A 50 -10.69 -1.41 12.65
N GLY A 51 -10.90 -2.72 12.70
CA GLY A 51 -12.00 -3.37 13.42
C GLY A 51 -11.44 -4.21 14.57
N MET A 52 -11.95 -3.99 15.79
CA MET A 52 -11.53 -4.68 17.03
C MET A 52 -11.31 -6.19 16.85
N MET A 53 -10.08 -6.70 17.03
CA MET A 53 -9.77 -8.14 16.92
C MET A 53 -8.82 -8.66 18.02
N VAL A 54 -8.99 -9.93 18.41
CA VAL A 54 -8.23 -10.63 19.47
C VAL A 54 -6.86 -11.13 19.00
N HIS A 55 -6.64 -11.31 17.69
CA HIS A 55 -5.32 -11.61 17.13
C HIS A 55 -5.09 -10.92 15.78
N PRO A 56 -3.82 -10.63 15.42
CA PRO A 56 -3.44 -10.13 14.11
C PRO A 56 -3.99 -10.97 12.98
N SER A 57 -4.31 -10.32 11.88
CA SER A 57 -4.61 -11.00 10.63
C SER A 57 -3.46 -11.93 10.27
N GLU A 58 -3.76 -13.17 9.90
CA GLU A 58 -2.77 -14.17 9.47
C GLU A 58 -1.91 -13.73 8.27
N ASN A 59 -2.31 -12.69 7.55
CA ASN A 59 -1.52 -12.06 6.48
C ASN A 59 -0.41 -11.10 7.00
N ARG A 60 -0.35 -10.94 8.32
CA ARG A 60 0.78 -10.43 9.10
C ARG A 60 1.40 -11.55 9.92
N LEU A 61 0.90 -12.79 9.74
CA LEU A 61 1.48 -14.00 10.27
C LEU A 61 2.30 -14.68 9.15
N PRO A 62 3.41 -15.33 9.52
CA PRO A 62 4.29 -15.98 8.57
C PRO A 62 3.61 -17.17 7.89
N ASP A 63 4.11 -17.51 6.69
CA ASP A 63 3.64 -18.64 5.90
C ASP A 63 3.67 -19.94 6.72
N ALA A 64 2.56 -20.69 6.75
CA ALA A 64 2.42 -21.90 7.55
C ALA A 64 3.39 -23.01 7.14
N ALA A 65 4.03 -22.92 5.96
CA ALA A 65 5.15 -23.79 5.56
C ALA A 65 6.42 -23.61 6.42
N THR A 66 6.52 -22.53 7.19
CA THR A 66 7.60 -22.30 8.19
C THR A 66 7.18 -22.65 9.62
N LEU A 67 5.88 -22.86 9.86
CA LEU A 67 5.30 -23.36 11.10
C LEU A 67 5.19 -24.90 11.06
N GLY A 68 6.28 -25.57 10.67
CA GLY A 68 6.29 -27.01 10.39
C GLY A 68 7.64 -27.68 10.60
N LYS A 69 8.46 -27.10 11.47
CA LYS A 69 9.24 -27.87 12.43
C LYS A 69 8.43 -27.90 13.71
#